data_AF-A0A432UL16-F1
#
_entry.id   AF-A0A432UL16-F1
#
_cell.length_a   1.000
_cell.length_b   1.000
_cell.length_c   1.000
_cell.angle_alpha   90.00
_cell.angle_beta   90.00
_cell.angle_gamma   90.00
#
_symmetry.space_group_name_H-M   'P 1'
#
loop_
_entity.id
_entity.type
_entity.pdbx_description
1 polymer ?
#
loop_
_entity_poly.entity_id
_entity_poly.type
_entity_poly.pdbx_seq_one_letter_code
_entity_poly.pdbx_strand_id
1 'polypeptide(L)'
;MRILFVFIFSSLILVALPALGIYLHTGSVDRYLEFPPVTMYVEHAGESWFVFTILLLALAVVLWPLVKRFLVAVPVSENQVNSGKHFPWWGWLALFSCIASWILAWTRFHWFQPLQPYTFIPLWFSFVILVNAAAMWRNGSSLLTKTPGKFLLLFPASSLFWWYFEYLNRFVQNWYYVGIEDFSSLNYVLTASVSFSTVLPAVLSMNHLLKSWKRFDAAYENFFSFTINRPRLFAGIFLIFSCGGLFSIGIFPDLLFPLLWLAPLIIVTCLNSLLGLPTVFYNLRSGSWTGICRLAFSSLLCGFFWEMWNYYSYAKWIYCIPFVSQLKVFEMPVLGYSGYLPFGLECAVAGSFIMSLRDILESGSSRTVLADFSRA
;
A
#
# COMPACT_ATOMS: atom_id res chain seq x y z
N MET A 1 8.91 14.85 18.65
CA MET A 1 8.01 15.93 18.18
C MET A 1 7.95 16.10 16.65
N ARG A 2 9.07 16.21 15.92
CA ARG A 2 9.05 16.47 14.46
C ARG A 2 8.35 15.38 13.62
N ILE A 3 8.56 14.10 13.92
CA ILE A 3 7.88 13.00 13.21
C ILE A 3 6.36 13.08 13.40
N LEU A 4 5.90 13.25 14.64
CA LEU A 4 4.47 13.39 14.93
C LEU A 4 3.85 14.59 14.19
N PHE A 5 4.57 15.72 14.13
CA PHE A 5 4.16 16.88 13.33
C PHE A 5 4.01 16.53 11.84
N VAL A 6 4.95 15.77 11.25
CA VAL A 6 4.86 15.34 9.85
C VAL A 6 3.58 14.56 9.61
N PHE A 7 3.27 13.56 10.44
CA PHE A 7 2.07 12.74 10.26
C PHE A 7 0.78 13.55 10.46
N ILE A 8 0.67 14.35 11.52
CA ILE A 8 -0.52 15.19 11.76
C ILE A 8 -0.72 16.20 10.62
N PHE A 9 0.35 16.89 10.22
CA PHE A 9 0.27 17.91 9.18
C PHE A 9 0.00 17.31 7.80
N SER A 10 0.59 16.15 7.50
CA SER A 10 0.25 15.39 6.29
C SER A 10 -1.22 15.03 6.29
N SER A 11 -1.74 14.41 7.35
CA SER A 11 -3.17 14.06 7.45
C SER A 11 -4.09 15.26 7.30
N LEU A 12 -3.72 16.42 7.85
CA LEU A 12 -4.49 17.65 7.68
C LEU A 12 -4.53 18.10 6.20
N ILE A 13 -3.39 18.14 5.51
CA ILE A 13 -3.32 18.50 4.07
C ILE A 13 -4.19 17.55 3.24
N LEU A 14 -3.96 16.27 3.47
CA LEU A 14 -4.54 15.12 2.78
C LEU A 14 -6.07 15.09 2.90
N VAL A 15 -6.63 15.51 4.06
CA VAL A 15 -8.08 15.62 4.27
C VAL A 15 -8.64 16.98 3.85
N ALA A 16 -7.99 18.08 4.23
CA ALA A 16 -8.58 19.40 4.05
C ALA A 16 -8.58 19.89 2.59
N LEU A 17 -7.53 19.60 1.82
CA LEU A 17 -7.38 20.19 0.48
C LEU A 17 -8.41 19.69 -0.54
N PRO A 18 -8.69 18.38 -0.66
CA PRO A 18 -9.71 17.91 -1.60
C PRO A 18 -11.10 18.50 -1.31
N ALA A 19 -11.50 18.52 -0.03
CA ALA A 19 -12.78 19.11 0.39
C ALA A 19 -12.83 20.61 0.13
N LEU A 20 -11.75 21.34 0.45
CA LEU A 20 -11.68 22.79 0.21
C LEU A 20 -11.77 23.12 -1.28
N GLY A 21 -11.07 22.38 -2.12
CA GLY A 21 -11.09 22.62 -3.56
C GLY A 21 -12.46 22.39 -4.19
N ILE A 22 -13.16 21.32 -3.77
CA ILE A 22 -14.55 21.10 -4.20
C ILE A 22 -15.47 22.19 -3.67
N TYR A 23 -15.40 22.53 -2.37
CA TYR A 23 -16.25 23.55 -1.78
C TYR A 23 -16.12 24.90 -2.51
N LEU A 24 -14.90 25.31 -2.85
CA LEU A 24 -14.67 26.54 -3.59
C LEU A 24 -15.11 26.45 -5.07
N HIS A 25 -15.20 25.26 -5.64
CA HIS A 25 -15.64 25.04 -7.02
C HIS A 25 -17.17 24.94 -7.15
N THR A 26 -17.84 24.23 -6.25
CA THR A 26 -19.26 23.86 -6.35
C THR A 26 -20.15 24.52 -5.30
N GLY A 27 -19.58 25.05 -4.22
CA GLY A 27 -20.32 25.60 -3.07
C GLY A 27 -20.85 24.56 -2.08
N SER A 28 -20.68 23.25 -2.32
CA SER A 28 -21.09 22.18 -1.39
C SER A 28 -20.21 20.93 -1.51
N VAL A 29 -20.01 20.25 -0.38
CA VAL A 29 -19.31 18.96 -0.27
C VAL A 29 -20.25 17.78 0.03
N ASP A 30 -21.57 18.02 0.13
CA ASP A 30 -22.52 17.06 0.70
C ASP A 30 -22.50 15.71 -0.01
N ARG A 31 -22.42 15.72 -1.34
CA ARG A 31 -22.34 14.51 -2.16
C ARG A 31 -21.12 13.64 -1.82
N TYR A 32 -19.99 14.28 -1.47
CA TYR A 32 -18.75 13.59 -1.11
C TYR A 32 -18.79 13.04 0.32
N LEU A 33 -19.73 13.49 1.14
CA LEU A 33 -19.92 13.05 2.52
C LEU A 33 -20.94 11.89 2.66
N GLU A 34 -21.59 11.48 1.56
CA GLU A 34 -22.51 10.33 1.52
C GLU A 34 -21.85 9.07 2.11
N PHE A 35 -22.61 8.30 2.91
CA PHE A 35 -22.08 7.14 3.60
C PHE A 35 -23.12 6.06 3.94
N PRO A 36 -22.91 4.78 3.56
CA PRO A 36 -21.80 4.24 2.77
C PRO A 36 -21.71 4.84 1.35
N PRO A 37 -20.53 4.85 0.71
CA PRO A 37 -20.35 5.49 -0.60
C PRO A 37 -20.86 4.59 -1.73
N VAL A 38 -22.19 4.45 -1.86
CA VAL A 38 -22.84 3.56 -2.83
C VAL A 38 -23.18 4.26 -4.16
N THR A 39 -23.25 5.59 -4.16
CA THR A 39 -23.62 6.36 -5.35
C THR A 39 -22.40 6.74 -6.20
N MET A 40 -22.46 6.44 -7.49
CA MET A 40 -21.49 6.89 -8.50
C MET A 40 -22.00 8.16 -9.19
N TYR A 41 -21.20 9.22 -9.18
CA TYR A 41 -21.53 10.55 -9.71
C TYR A 41 -20.40 11.20 -10.51
N VAL A 42 -19.21 10.62 -10.49
CA VAL A 42 -18.11 10.96 -11.39
C VAL A 42 -18.27 10.10 -12.65
N GLU A 43 -18.51 10.76 -13.78
CA GLU A 43 -18.48 10.11 -15.09
C GLU A 43 -17.04 10.14 -15.61
N HIS A 44 -16.43 8.97 -15.71
CA HIS A 44 -15.04 8.83 -16.15
C HIS A 44 -14.92 8.82 -17.67
N ALA A 45 -13.82 9.40 -18.16
CA ALA A 45 -13.40 9.21 -19.54
C ALA A 45 -13.28 7.72 -19.89
N GLY A 46 -13.81 7.36 -21.06
CA GLY A 46 -13.76 6.01 -21.58
C GLY A 46 -12.34 5.51 -21.89
N GLU A 47 -12.27 4.26 -22.31
CA GLU A 47 -11.02 3.60 -22.68
C GLU A 47 -10.29 4.30 -23.84
N SER A 48 -8.98 4.48 -23.69
CA SER A 48 -8.10 5.01 -24.74
C SER A 48 -6.85 4.15 -24.92
N TRP A 49 -6.81 3.37 -26.00
CA TRP A 49 -5.65 2.56 -26.36
C TRP A 49 -4.37 3.37 -26.57
N PHE A 50 -4.51 4.62 -27.05
CA PHE A 50 -3.38 5.53 -27.23
C PHE A 50 -2.74 5.89 -25.88
N VAL A 51 -3.56 6.36 -24.92
CA VAL A 51 -3.10 6.70 -23.57
C VAL A 51 -2.54 5.46 -22.87
N PHE A 52 -3.25 4.33 -22.94
CA PHE A 52 -2.82 3.06 -22.38
C PHE A 52 -1.43 2.64 -22.92
N THR A 53 -1.23 2.68 -24.24
CA THR A 53 0.04 2.26 -24.86
C THR A 53 1.19 3.17 -24.44
N ILE A 54 0.98 4.49 -24.41
CA ILE A 54 2.01 5.44 -23.95
C ILE A 54 2.40 5.16 -22.50
N LEU A 55 1.42 4.99 -21.61
CA LEU A 55 1.69 4.72 -20.19
C LEU A 55 2.37 3.37 -19.99
N LEU A 56 1.99 2.34 -20.76
CA LEU A 56 2.61 1.03 -20.72
C LEU A 56 4.07 1.09 -21.17
N LEU A 57 4.37 1.80 -22.26
CA LEU A 57 5.73 1.99 -22.73
C LEU A 57 6.56 2.80 -21.73
N ALA A 58 6.01 3.86 -21.16
CA ALA A 58 6.68 4.65 -20.12
C ALA A 58 7.01 3.80 -18.89
N LEU A 59 6.05 3.00 -18.42
CA LEU A 59 6.25 2.07 -17.30
C LEU A 59 7.31 1.02 -17.63
N ALA A 60 7.26 0.44 -18.83
CA ALA A 60 8.24 -0.54 -19.28
C ALA A 60 9.66 0.04 -19.31
N VAL A 61 9.83 1.27 -19.82
CA VAL A 61 11.13 1.96 -19.86
C VAL A 61 11.68 2.19 -18.44
N VAL A 62 10.83 2.60 -17.49
CA VAL A 62 11.24 2.83 -16.10
C VAL A 62 11.59 1.52 -15.37
N LEU A 63 10.81 0.47 -15.58
CA LEU A 63 10.99 -0.81 -14.87
C LEU A 63 12.05 -1.71 -15.49
N TRP A 64 12.29 -1.62 -16.80
CA TRP A 64 13.18 -2.53 -17.51
C TRP A 64 14.60 -2.60 -16.91
N PRO A 65 15.28 -1.49 -16.56
CA PRO A 65 16.59 -1.57 -15.92
C PRO A 65 16.57 -2.34 -14.59
N LEU A 66 15.51 -2.17 -13.80
CA LEU A 66 15.34 -2.85 -12.51
C LEU A 66 15.12 -4.35 -12.72
N VAL A 67 14.17 -4.71 -13.59
CA VAL A 67 13.86 -6.10 -13.93
C VAL A 67 15.07 -6.81 -14.52
N LYS A 68 15.75 -6.19 -15.50
CA LYS A 68 16.95 -6.74 -16.12
C LYS A 68 18.03 -7.04 -15.07
N ARG A 69 18.31 -6.10 -14.16
CA ARG A 69 19.29 -6.32 -13.08
C ARG A 69 18.90 -7.47 -12.18
N PHE A 70 17.63 -7.58 -11.79
CA PHE A 70 17.16 -8.70 -10.99
C PHE A 70 17.33 -10.03 -11.71
N LEU A 71 16.99 -10.10 -13.01
CA LEU A 71 17.11 -11.32 -13.81
C LEU A 71 18.55 -11.79 -14.00
N VAL A 72 19.53 -10.89 -14.07
CA VAL A 72 20.96 -11.25 -14.20
C VAL A 72 21.70 -11.36 -12.86
N ALA A 73 21.09 -10.92 -11.76
CA ALA A 73 21.73 -10.95 -10.45
C ALA A 73 21.96 -12.40 -9.97
N VAL A 74 23.23 -12.69 -9.66
CA VAL A 74 23.65 -13.95 -9.03
C VAL A 74 24.04 -13.64 -7.59
N PRO A 75 23.29 -14.14 -6.58
CA PRO A 75 23.67 -13.96 -5.19
C PRO A 75 24.97 -14.73 -4.89
N VAL A 76 25.89 -14.10 -4.17
CA VAL A 76 27.03 -14.82 -3.57
C VAL A 76 26.44 -15.84 -2.61
N SER A 77 26.82 -17.12 -2.78
CA SER A 77 26.34 -18.32 -2.08
C SER A 77 25.47 -18.03 -0.84
N GLU A 78 24.23 -18.54 -0.84
CA GLU A 78 23.39 -18.60 0.35
C GLU A 78 24.11 -19.48 1.40
N ASN A 79 24.97 -18.89 2.23
CA ASN A 79 25.25 -19.46 3.54
C ASN A 79 23.87 -19.53 4.20
N GLN A 80 23.36 -20.75 4.36
CA GLN A 80 22.02 -21.04 4.84
C GLN A 80 21.75 -20.15 6.05
N VAL A 81 20.95 -19.09 5.87
CA VAL A 81 20.36 -18.38 6.99
C VAL A 81 19.66 -19.47 7.77
N ASN A 82 20.02 -19.67 9.04
CA ASN A 82 19.53 -20.75 9.90
C ASN A 82 18.02 -20.96 9.70
N SER A 83 17.66 -21.84 8.76
CA SER A 83 16.28 -22.12 8.45
C SER A 83 15.73 -22.85 9.65
N GLY A 84 14.53 -22.49 10.10
CA GLY A 84 13.82 -23.33 11.05
C GLY A 84 13.75 -24.74 10.44
N LYS A 85 14.21 -25.77 11.18
CA LYS A 85 14.24 -27.15 10.66
C LYS A 85 12.87 -27.63 10.17
N HIS A 86 11.80 -27.05 10.70
CA HIS A 86 10.42 -27.38 10.36
C HIS A 86 9.56 -26.13 10.17
N PHE A 87 8.59 -26.21 9.27
CA PHE A 87 7.56 -25.19 9.12
C PHE A 87 6.68 -25.16 10.38
N PRO A 88 6.38 -23.98 10.96
CA PRO A 88 5.62 -23.91 12.20
C PRO A 88 4.19 -24.47 12.07
N TRP A 89 3.69 -25.15 13.11
CA TRP A 89 2.33 -25.74 13.10
C TRP A 89 1.23 -24.71 12.84
N TRP A 90 1.38 -23.48 13.35
CA TRP A 90 0.43 -22.38 13.13
C TRP A 90 0.45 -21.87 11.69
N GLY A 91 1.55 -22.10 10.96
CA GLY A 91 1.60 -21.86 9.52
C GLY A 91 0.73 -22.84 8.74
N TRP A 92 0.72 -24.12 9.13
CA TRP A 92 -0.18 -25.11 8.53
C TRP A 92 -1.64 -24.78 8.81
N LEU A 93 -1.97 -24.41 10.06
CA LEU A 93 -3.32 -23.95 10.40
C LEU A 93 -3.74 -22.76 9.55
N ALA A 94 -2.85 -21.77 9.39
CA ALA A 94 -3.12 -20.60 8.55
C ALA A 94 -3.29 -20.96 7.07
N LEU A 95 -2.50 -21.89 6.54
CA LEU A 95 -2.65 -22.39 5.17
C LEU A 95 -4.03 -23.03 4.97
N PHE A 96 -4.42 -23.96 5.84
CA PHE A 96 -5.72 -24.62 5.76
C PHE A 96 -6.88 -23.64 5.91
N SER A 97 -6.77 -22.69 6.86
CA SER A 97 -7.76 -21.63 7.06
C SER A 97 -7.88 -20.72 5.83
N CYS A 98 -6.76 -20.36 5.20
CA CYS A 98 -6.75 -19.55 3.98
C CYS A 98 -7.44 -20.29 2.82
N ILE A 99 -7.10 -21.57 2.61
CA ILE A 99 -7.72 -22.39 1.56
C ILE A 99 -9.21 -22.58 1.81
N ALA A 100 -9.62 -22.91 3.04
CA ALA A 100 -11.03 -23.06 3.40
C ALA A 100 -11.80 -21.75 3.17
N SER A 101 -11.24 -20.63 3.62
CA SER A 101 -11.85 -19.30 3.43
C SER A 101 -11.95 -18.92 1.95
N TRP A 102 -10.96 -19.30 1.14
CA TRP A 102 -10.99 -19.11 -0.32
C TRP A 102 -12.11 -19.93 -0.96
N ILE A 103 -12.21 -21.22 -0.63
CA ILE A 103 -13.29 -22.08 -1.14
C ILE A 103 -14.66 -21.49 -0.77
N LEU A 104 -14.84 -21.03 0.47
CA LEU A 104 -16.08 -20.39 0.90
C LEU A 104 -16.36 -19.09 0.14
N ALA A 105 -15.35 -18.24 -0.06
CA ALA A 105 -15.46 -16.97 -0.78
C ALA A 105 -15.91 -17.16 -2.23
N TRP A 106 -15.31 -18.11 -2.94
CA TRP A 106 -15.51 -18.27 -4.37
C TRP A 106 -16.65 -19.21 -4.74
N THR A 107 -16.92 -20.24 -3.92
CA THR A 107 -17.99 -21.22 -4.22
C THR A 107 -19.36 -20.68 -3.85
N ARG A 108 -19.44 -19.75 -2.89
CA ARG A 108 -20.69 -19.09 -2.45
C ARG A 108 -21.82 -20.07 -2.14
N PHE A 109 -21.53 -21.08 -1.34
CA PHE A 109 -22.51 -22.08 -0.94
C PHE A 109 -23.77 -21.42 -0.35
N HIS A 110 -24.95 -21.92 -0.74
CA HIS A 110 -26.24 -21.39 -0.26
C HIS A 110 -26.37 -21.38 1.27
N TRP A 111 -25.84 -22.41 1.96
CA TRP A 111 -25.86 -22.48 3.42
C TRP A 111 -24.96 -21.43 4.09
N PHE A 112 -24.02 -20.83 3.36
CA PHE A 112 -23.06 -19.85 3.87
C PHE A 112 -23.45 -18.40 3.55
N GLN A 113 -24.60 -18.18 2.90
CA GLN A 113 -25.08 -16.86 2.42
C GLN A 113 -24.91 -15.70 3.43
N PRO A 114 -25.31 -15.82 4.71
CA PRO A 114 -25.18 -14.72 5.68
C PRO A 114 -23.73 -14.27 5.93
N LEU A 115 -22.76 -15.14 5.66
CA LEU A 115 -21.34 -14.90 5.92
C LEU A 115 -20.53 -14.59 4.66
N GLN A 116 -21.11 -14.74 3.47
CA GLN A 116 -20.44 -14.48 2.19
C GLN A 116 -19.86 -13.05 2.07
N PRO A 117 -20.53 -11.98 2.58
CA PRO A 117 -19.95 -10.64 2.52
C PRO A 117 -18.66 -10.47 3.34
N TYR A 118 -18.39 -11.35 4.29
CA TYR A 118 -17.29 -11.21 5.27
C TYR A 118 -16.08 -12.10 4.96
N THR A 119 -16.09 -12.86 3.86
CA THR A 119 -15.06 -13.88 3.55
C THR A 119 -13.67 -13.29 3.34
N PHE A 120 -13.58 -12.01 2.98
CA PHE A 120 -12.32 -11.31 2.80
C PHE A 120 -11.49 -11.22 4.09
N ILE A 121 -12.16 -11.14 5.25
CA ILE A 121 -11.52 -11.03 6.57
C ILE A 121 -10.69 -12.29 6.89
N PRO A 122 -11.28 -13.50 7.01
CA PRO A 122 -10.51 -14.68 7.39
C PRO A 122 -9.44 -15.04 6.35
N LEU A 123 -9.65 -14.72 5.07
CA LEU A 123 -8.65 -14.87 4.01
C LEU A 123 -7.36 -14.10 4.34
N TRP A 124 -7.47 -12.80 4.58
CA TRP A 124 -6.31 -11.95 4.81
C TRP A 124 -5.63 -12.18 6.15
N PHE A 125 -6.38 -12.41 7.23
CA PHE A 125 -5.78 -12.78 8.51
C PHE A 125 -4.98 -14.09 8.39
N SER A 126 -5.54 -15.09 7.69
CA SER A 126 -4.84 -16.35 7.43
C SER A 126 -3.58 -16.14 6.59
N PHE A 127 -3.65 -15.29 5.55
CA PHE A 127 -2.50 -14.96 4.71
C PHE A 127 -1.38 -14.26 5.48
N VAL A 128 -1.72 -13.26 6.30
CA VAL A 128 -0.75 -12.53 7.13
C VAL A 128 -0.01 -13.49 8.08
N ILE A 129 -0.74 -14.41 8.71
CA ILE A 129 -0.13 -15.44 9.56
C ILE A 129 0.74 -16.37 8.72
N LEU A 130 0.25 -16.85 7.57
CA LEU A 130 1.00 -17.74 6.67
C LEU A 130 2.32 -17.12 6.20
N VAL A 131 2.33 -15.85 5.82
CA VAL A 131 3.55 -15.11 5.42
C VAL A 131 4.53 -14.99 6.59
N ASN A 132 4.04 -14.75 7.80
CA ASN A 132 4.90 -14.75 8.99
C ASN A 132 5.45 -16.15 9.30
N ALA A 133 4.71 -17.23 9.03
CA ALA A 133 5.18 -18.60 9.19
C ALA A 133 6.29 -18.93 8.19
N ALA A 134 6.10 -18.53 6.93
CA ALA A 134 7.11 -18.63 5.89
C ALA A 134 8.36 -17.83 6.24
N ALA A 135 8.20 -16.63 6.80
CA ALA A 135 9.33 -15.82 7.25
C ALA A 135 10.06 -16.51 8.40
N MET A 136 9.34 -17.04 9.39
CA MET A 136 9.92 -17.77 10.51
C MET A 136 10.69 -19.01 10.06
N TRP A 137 10.14 -19.75 9.08
CA TRP A 137 10.78 -20.92 8.49
C TRP A 137 12.06 -20.57 7.72
N ARG A 138 12.05 -19.50 6.91
CA ARG A 138 13.21 -19.10 6.08
C ARG A 138 14.27 -18.29 6.82
N ASN A 139 13.86 -17.36 7.67
CA ASN A 139 14.74 -16.39 8.34
C ASN A 139 15.03 -16.71 9.81
N GLY A 140 14.37 -17.71 10.39
CA GLY A 140 14.42 -17.94 11.83
C GLY A 140 13.78 -16.81 12.66
N SER A 141 13.05 -15.88 12.03
CA SER A 141 12.31 -14.80 12.70
C SER A 141 11.19 -14.26 11.80
N SER A 142 10.19 -13.64 12.42
CA SER A 142 9.12 -12.91 11.74
C SER A 142 8.71 -11.68 12.56
N LEU A 143 7.92 -10.78 12.00
CA LEU A 143 7.39 -9.63 12.76
C LEU A 143 6.50 -10.10 13.91
N LEU A 144 5.70 -11.15 13.66
CA LEU A 144 4.82 -11.77 14.65
C LEU A 144 5.60 -12.32 15.86
N THR A 145 6.79 -12.91 15.66
CA THR A 145 7.56 -13.51 16.77
C THR A 145 8.56 -12.54 17.39
N LYS A 146 9.18 -11.66 16.60
CA LYS A 146 10.25 -10.75 17.05
C LYS A 146 9.71 -9.50 17.74
N THR A 147 8.62 -8.93 17.25
CA THR A 147 8.03 -7.69 17.79
C THR A 147 6.50 -7.76 17.84
N PRO A 148 5.91 -8.74 18.57
CA PRO A 148 4.48 -9.01 18.55
C PRO A 148 3.62 -7.80 18.91
N GLY A 149 3.99 -7.02 19.93
CA GLY A 149 3.24 -5.82 20.31
C GLY A 149 3.20 -4.76 19.21
N LYS A 150 4.34 -4.46 18.60
CA LYS A 150 4.40 -3.49 17.48
C LYS A 150 3.69 -4.03 16.24
N PHE A 151 3.78 -5.34 15.99
CA PHE A 151 3.06 -6.03 14.93
C PHE A 151 1.55 -5.94 15.11
N LEU A 152 1.03 -6.15 16.33
CA LEU A 152 -0.40 -6.00 16.63
C LEU A 152 -0.89 -4.56 16.42
N LEU A 153 -0.07 -3.54 16.73
CA LEU A 153 -0.41 -2.14 16.46
C LEU A 153 -0.51 -1.81 14.96
N LEU A 154 0.07 -2.63 14.07
CA LEU A 154 -0.09 -2.43 12.62
C LEU A 154 -1.52 -2.63 12.17
N PHE A 155 -2.31 -3.48 12.84
CA PHE A 155 -3.69 -3.75 12.42
C PHE A 155 -4.62 -2.52 12.54
N PRO A 156 -4.78 -1.89 13.72
CA PRO A 156 -5.60 -0.68 13.81
C PRO A 156 -5.01 0.49 13.02
N ALA A 157 -3.67 0.60 12.94
CA ALA A 157 -3.03 1.61 12.11
C ALA A 157 -3.33 1.42 10.61
N SER A 158 -3.42 0.16 10.16
CA SER A 158 -3.74 -0.20 8.78
C SER A 158 -5.16 0.20 8.41
N SER A 159 -6.13 0.05 9.32
CA SER A 159 -7.49 0.52 9.10
C SER A 159 -7.51 2.03 8.85
N LEU A 160 -6.85 2.82 9.71
CA LEU A 160 -6.75 4.27 9.56
C LEU A 160 -6.02 4.66 8.26
N PHE A 161 -4.94 3.95 7.94
CA PHE A 161 -4.17 4.14 6.73
C PHE A 161 -5.02 3.92 5.47
N TRP A 162 -5.83 2.86 5.40
CA TRP A 162 -6.67 2.61 4.22
C TRP A 162 -7.88 3.54 4.14
N TRP A 163 -8.48 3.91 5.28
CA TRP A 163 -9.58 4.88 5.30
C TRP A 163 -9.20 6.22 4.66
N TYR A 164 -7.91 6.55 4.63
CA TYR A 164 -7.42 7.69 3.87
C TYR A 164 -7.65 7.57 2.36
N PHE A 165 -7.34 6.40 1.78
CA PHE A 165 -7.58 6.13 0.37
C PHE A 165 -9.07 6.09 0.06
N GLU A 166 -9.89 5.51 0.95
CA GLU A 166 -11.37 5.55 0.83
C GLU A 166 -11.90 6.98 0.86
N TYR A 167 -11.33 7.84 1.72
CA TYR A 167 -11.69 9.25 1.77
C TYR A 167 -11.35 9.95 0.45
N LEU A 168 -10.13 9.79 -0.06
CA LEU A 168 -9.72 10.38 -1.32
C LEU A 168 -10.52 9.83 -2.51
N ASN A 169 -10.87 8.55 -2.48
CA ASN A 169 -11.64 7.90 -3.52
C ASN A 169 -13.04 8.50 -3.66
N ARG A 170 -13.59 9.17 -2.63
CA ARG A 170 -14.85 9.94 -2.79
C ARG A 170 -14.71 11.04 -3.84
N PHE A 171 -13.52 11.60 -4.03
CA PHE A 171 -13.31 12.70 -4.96
C PHE A 171 -13.08 12.25 -6.39
N VAL A 172 -12.60 11.02 -6.58
CA VAL A 172 -12.23 10.49 -7.90
C VAL A 172 -13.06 9.30 -8.35
N GLN A 173 -13.64 8.52 -7.43
CA GLN A 173 -14.42 7.30 -7.67
C GLN A 173 -13.77 6.26 -8.58
N ASN A 174 -12.46 6.01 -8.37
CA ASN A 174 -11.72 4.99 -9.12
C ASN A 174 -12.14 3.56 -8.79
N TRP A 175 -12.75 3.33 -7.62
CA TRP A 175 -13.39 2.07 -7.30
C TRP A 175 -14.69 2.29 -6.53
N TYR A 176 -15.58 1.31 -6.60
CA TYR A 176 -16.80 1.25 -5.80
C TYR A 176 -17.09 -0.19 -5.39
N TYR A 177 -17.83 -0.37 -4.30
CA TYR A 177 -18.15 -1.68 -3.75
C TYR A 177 -19.53 -2.14 -4.21
N VAL A 178 -19.64 -3.44 -4.50
CA VAL A 178 -20.90 -4.15 -4.76
C VAL A 178 -21.08 -5.28 -3.75
N GLY A 179 -22.32 -5.70 -3.49
CA GLY A 179 -22.62 -6.72 -2.48
C GLY A 179 -22.57 -6.19 -1.05
N ILE A 180 -22.75 -4.88 -0.88
CA ILE A 180 -22.78 -4.16 0.40
C ILE A 180 -24.02 -3.26 0.54
N GLU A 181 -24.97 -3.35 -0.40
CA GLU A 181 -26.12 -2.44 -0.52
C GLU A 181 -27.04 -2.51 0.71
N ASP A 182 -27.11 -3.70 1.33
CA ASP A 182 -27.92 -3.94 2.54
C ASP A 182 -27.20 -3.56 3.84
N PHE A 183 -25.97 -3.04 3.77
CA PHE A 183 -25.22 -2.71 4.97
C PHE A 183 -25.70 -1.39 5.58
N SER A 184 -25.96 -1.41 6.90
CA SER A 184 -26.05 -0.17 7.66
C SER A 184 -24.69 0.54 7.69
N SER A 185 -24.68 1.86 7.89
CA SER A 185 -23.44 2.64 8.01
C SER A 185 -22.48 2.08 9.07
N LEU A 186 -23.02 1.61 10.21
CA LEU A 186 -22.21 1.00 11.26
C LEU A 186 -21.63 -0.35 10.82
N ASN A 187 -22.43 -1.21 10.16
CA ASN A 187 -21.95 -2.50 9.69
C ASN A 187 -20.85 -2.33 8.63
N TYR A 188 -21.01 -1.37 7.73
CA TYR A 188 -20.00 -1.01 6.75
C TYR A 188 -18.71 -0.55 7.42
N VAL A 189 -18.77 0.38 8.39
CA VAL A 189 -17.56 0.86 9.11
C VAL A 189 -16.82 -0.29 9.77
N LEU A 190 -17.52 -1.14 10.51
CA LEU A 190 -16.90 -2.24 11.24
C LEU A 190 -16.26 -3.25 10.28
N THR A 191 -17.01 -3.68 9.28
CA THR A 191 -16.55 -4.69 8.31
C THR A 191 -15.40 -4.20 7.45
N ALA A 192 -15.52 -2.97 6.92
CA ALA A 192 -14.48 -2.35 6.13
C ALA A 192 -13.22 -2.13 6.98
N SER A 193 -13.36 -1.60 8.22
CA SER A 193 -12.21 -1.37 9.11
C SER A 193 -11.46 -2.67 9.43
N VAL A 194 -12.16 -3.77 9.68
CA VAL A 194 -11.52 -5.07 9.92
C VAL A 194 -10.82 -5.58 8.66
N SER A 195 -11.43 -5.44 7.48
CA SER A 195 -10.80 -5.81 6.21
C SER A 195 -9.53 -5.00 5.95
N PHE A 196 -9.62 -3.68 6.11
CA PHE A 196 -8.53 -2.73 5.95
C PHE A 196 -7.39 -2.91 6.97
N SER A 197 -7.67 -3.54 8.11
CA SER A 197 -6.67 -3.76 9.16
C SER A 197 -5.50 -4.67 8.73
N THR A 198 -5.63 -5.35 7.59
CA THR A 198 -4.69 -6.40 7.17
C THR A 198 -3.61 -5.91 6.20
N VAL A 199 -3.75 -4.72 5.62
CA VAL A 199 -2.86 -4.18 4.57
C VAL A 199 -1.42 -4.00 5.05
N LEU A 200 -1.20 -3.15 6.07
CA LEU A 200 0.15 -2.91 6.61
C LEU A 200 0.81 -4.20 7.14
N PRO A 201 0.14 -5.03 7.98
CA PRO A 201 0.79 -6.25 8.46
C PRO A 201 1.09 -7.23 7.31
N ALA A 202 0.27 -7.30 6.26
CA ALA A 202 0.57 -8.14 5.09
C ALA A 202 1.82 -7.66 4.34
N VAL A 203 1.84 -6.40 3.91
CA VAL A 203 2.94 -5.85 3.09
C VAL A 203 4.26 -5.86 3.85
N LEU A 204 4.26 -5.47 5.13
CA LEU A 204 5.48 -5.44 5.94
C LEU A 204 5.99 -6.84 6.30
N SER A 205 5.09 -7.81 6.51
CA SER A 205 5.48 -9.21 6.72
C SER A 205 6.03 -9.82 5.43
N MET A 206 5.44 -9.49 4.28
CA MET A 206 5.94 -9.91 2.97
C MET A 206 7.33 -9.34 2.70
N ASN A 207 7.57 -8.05 3.01
CA ASN A 207 8.90 -7.44 2.92
C ASN A 207 9.91 -8.14 3.85
N HIS A 208 9.50 -8.47 5.07
CA HIS A 208 10.36 -9.19 6.02
C HIS A 208 10.69 -10.61 5.54
N LEU A 209 9.72 -11.32 4.96
CA LEU A 209 9.93 -12.59 4.27
C LEU A 209 10.96 -12.40 3.15
N LEU A 210 10.71 -11.46 2.24
CA LEU A 210 11.51 -11.20 1.04
C LEU A 210 12.97 -10.82 1.33
N LYS A 211 13.28 -10.37 2.55
CA LYS A 211 14.66 -10.16 3.01
C LYS A 211 15.53 -11.42 2.93
N SER A 212 14.92 -12.60 3.01
CA SER A 212 15.65 -13.87 2.89
C SER A 212 16.28 -14.07 1.51
N TRP A 213 15.73 -13.41 0.47
CA TRP A 213 16.18 -13.56 -0.90
C TRP A 213 17.33 -12.59 -1.20
N LYS A 214 18.56 -13.07 -1.04
CA LYS A 214 19.81 -12.34 -1.33
C LYS A 214 19.94 -11.83 -2.76
N ARG A 215 19.08 -12.30 -3.67
CA ARG A 215 18.97 -11.78 -5.02
C ARG A 215 18.59 -10.29 -5.06
N PHE A 216 17.78 -9.80 -4.12
CA PHE A 216 17.50 -8.36 -4.02
C PHE A 216 18.77 -7.57 -3.70
N ASP A 217 19.53 -8.00 -2.70
CA ASP A 217 20.82 -7.38 -2.32
C ASP A 217 21.78 -7.39 -3.52
N ALA A 218 21.94 -8.55 -4.17
CA ALA A 218 22.83 -8.72 -5.33
C ALA A 218 22.41 -7.85 -6.53
N ALA A 219 21.12 -7.66 -6.76
CA ALA A 219 20.62 -6.86 -7.87
C ALA A 219 20.78 -5.35 -7.64
N TYR A 220 20.57 -4.90 -6.39
CA TYR A 220 20.20 -3.51 -6.11
C TYR A 220 21.06 -2.79 -5.07
N GLU A 221 21.98 -3.45 -4.36
CA GLU A 221 22.78 -2.80 -3.32
C GLU A 221 23.80 -1.79 -3.89
N ASN A 222 24.34 -2.09 -5.07
CA ASN A 222 25.34 -1.27 -5.76
C ASN A 222 24.84 -0.89 -7.17
N PHE A 223 23.68 -0.24 -7.27
CA PHE A 223 23.11 0.12 -8.57
C PHE A 223 23.71 1.44 -9.11
N PHE A 224 23.10 2.57 -8.79
CA PHE A 224 23.67 3.90 -9.03
C PHE A 224 23.26 4.83 -7.90
N SER A 225 24.17 5.72 -7.51
CA SER A 225 23.89 6.72 -6.49
C SER A 225 23.03 7.84 -7.08
N PHE A 226 21.97 8.20 -6.36
CA PHE A 226 21.07 9.29 -6.72
C PHE A 226 21.04 10.31 -5.59
N THR A 227 21.55 11.51 -5.89
CA THR A 227 21.56 12.63 -4.96
C THR A 227 20.88 13.84 -5.61
N ILE A 228 19.98 14.46 -4.86
CA ILE A 228 19.29 15.68 -5.31
C ILE A 228 20.08 16.89 -4.78
N ASN A 229 20.58 17.71 -5.70
CA ASN A 229 21.15 19.01 -5.36
C ASN A 229 20.02 19.93 -4.84
N ARG A 230 20.22 20.58 -3.69
CA ARG A 230 19.21 21.41 -3.01
C ARG A 230 17.91 20.64 -2.66
N PRO A 231 17.96 19.60 -1.81
CA PRO A 231 16.82 18.74 -1.54
C PRO A 231 15.60 19.49 -0.97
N ARG A 232 15.82 20.53 -0.15
CA ARG A 232 14.73 21.36 0.40
C ARG A 232 13.97 22.16 -0.66
N LEU A 233 14.66 22.64 -1.71
CA LEU A 233 14.01 23.38 -2.80
C LEU A 233 13.06 22.46 -3.57
N PHE A 234 13.56 21.29 -4.00
CA PHE A 234 12.73 20.32 -4.71
C PHE A 234 11.61 19.76 -3.84
N ALA A 235 11.86 19.52 -2.55
CA ALA A 235 10.80 19.14 -1.61
C ALA A 235 9.70 20.20 -1.51
N GLY A 236 10.05 21.49 -1.48
CA GLY A 236 9.06 22.58 -1.52
C GLY A 236 8.26 22.59 -2.82
N ILE A 237 8.92 22.43 -3.97
CA ILE A 237 8.27 22.39 -5.29
C ILE A 237 7.29 21.21 -5.38
N PHE A 238 7.73 19.99 -5.06
CA PHE A 238 6.87 18.80 -5.11
C PHE A 238 5.72 18.85 -4.09
N LEU A 239 5.94 19.47 -2.93
CA LEU A 239 4.88 19.69 -1.95
C LEU A 239 3.82 20.65 -2.51
N ILE A 240 4.22 21.76 -3.13
CA ILE A 240 3.28 22.71 -3.76
C ILE A 240 2.47 22.02 -4.86
N PHE A 241 3.13 21.27 -5.75
CA PHE A 241 2.42 20.53 -6.80
C PHE A 241 1.46 19.48 -6.25
N SER A 242 1.87 18.74 -5.22
CA SER A 242 1.00 17.73 -4.59
C SER A 242 -0.20 18.36 -3.89
N CYS A 243 0.01 19.49 -3.19
CA CYS A 243 -1.08 20.24 -2.55
C CYS A 243 -2.03 20.84 -3.59
N GLY A 244 -1.51 21.47 -4.65
CA GLY A 244 -2.33 22.00 -5.74
C GLY A 244 -3.12 20.91 -6.46
N GLY A 245 -2.49 19.76 -6.70
CA GLY A 245 -3.15 18.62 -7.31
C GLY A 245 -4.24 17.99 -6.42
N LEU A 246 -3.99 17.85 -5.12
CA LEU A 246 -5.02 17.41 -4.16
C LEU A 246 -6.18 18.40 -4.04
N PHE A 247 -5.88 19.70 -4.05
CA PHE A 247 -6.90 20.74 -4.08
C PHE A 247 -7.79 20.60 -5.33
N SER A 248 -7.19 20.35 -6.50
CA SER A 248 -7.94 20.21 -7.75
C SER A 248 -8.44 18.79 -8.05
N ILE A 249 -8.23 17.80 -7.17
CA ILE A 249 -8.42 16.37 -7.51
C ILE A 249 -9.86 16.04 -7.86
N GLY A 250 -10.84 16.61 -7.14
CA GLY A 250 -12.26 16.42 -7.44
C GLY A 250 -12.79 17.28 -8.59
N ILE A 251 -12.00 18.26 -9.07
CA ILE A 251 -12.34 19.11 -10.22
C ILE A 251 -11.89 18.45 -11.52
N PHE A 252 -10.72 17.80 -11.51
CA PHE A 252 -10.17 17.09 -12.67
C PHE A 252 -9.85 15.62 -12.33
N PRO A 253 -10.87 14.81 -11.93
CA PRO A 253 -10.64 13.46 -11.44
C PRO A 253 -9.98 12.55 -12.50
N ASP A 254 -10.32 12.71 -13.78
CA ASP A 254 -9.75 11.89 -14.86
C ASP A 254 -8.24 12.04 -15.05
N LEU A 255 -7.69 13.21 -14.71
CA LEU A 255 -6.28 13.52 -14.88
C LEU A 255 -5.49 13.36 -13.57
N LEU A 256 -6.11 13.74 -12.45
CA LEU A 256 -5.43 13.87 -11.16
C LEU A 256 -5.61 12.64 -10.26
N PHE A 257 -6.39 11.63 -10.66
CA PHE A 257 -6.53 10.39 -9.90
C PHE A 257 -5.21 9.69 -9.50
N PRO A 258 -4.09 9.75 -10.26
CA PRO A 258 -2.85 9.14 -9.81
C PRO A 258 -2.31 9.76 -8.51
N LEU A 259 -2.68 11.01 -8.21
CA LEU A 259 -2.32 11.66 -6.95
C LEU A 259 -3.03 11.05 -5.75
N LEU A 260 -4.15 10.34 -5.94
CA LEU A 260 -4.75 9.56 -4.86
C LEU A 260 -3.74 8.57 -4.27
N TRP A 261 -2.96 7.94 -5.14
CA TRP A 261 -1.94 6.96 -4.76
C TRP A 261 -0.59 7.60 -4.44
N LEU A 262 -0.20 8.68 -5.14
CA LEU A 262 1.16 9.22 -5.02
C LEU A 262 1.30 10.34 -3.97
N ALA A 263 0.27 11.17 -3.79
CA ALA A 263 0.35 12.36 -2.94
C ALA A 263 0.68 12.05 -1.46
N PRO A 264 0.05 11.07 -0.78
CA PRO A 264 0.45 10.70 0.58
C PRO A 264 1.95 10.41 0.74
N LEU A 265 2.55 9.63 -0.16
CA LEU A 265 3.99 9.38 -0.15
C LEU A 265 4.81 10.66 -0.36
N ILE A 266 4.44 11.46 -1.35
CA ILE A 266 5.17 12.68 -1.73
C ILE A 266 5.13 13.69 -0.58
N ILE A 267 3.97 13.92 0.02
CA ILE A 267 3.78 14.89 1.11
C ILE A 267 4.63 14.52 2.31
N VAL A 268 4.53 13.27 2.80
CA VAL A 268 5.32 12.82 3.95
C VAL A 268 6.82 12.89 3.67
N THR A 269 7.23 12.48 2.47
CA THR A 269 8.64 12.54 2.03
C THR A 269 9.17 13.98 1.95
N CYS A 270 8.38 14.90 1.39
CA CYS A 270 8.76 16.31 1.26
C CYS A 270 8.85 16.98 2.62
N LEU A 271 7.88 16.77 3.51
CA LEU A 271 7.91 17.31 4.87
C LEU A 271 9.10 16.77 5.66
N ASN A 272 9.39 15.47 5.56
CA ASN A 272 10.60 14.89 6.15
C ASN A 272 11.86 15.60 5.61
N SER A 273 11.97 15.78 4.30
CA SER A 273 13.12 16.46 3.68
C SER A 273 13.28 17.92 4.13
N LEU A 274 12.18 18.68 4.20
CA LEU A 274 12.16 20.07 4.66
C LEU A 274 12.62 20.19 6.11
N LEU A 275 12.21 19.25 6.97
CA LEU A 275 12.58 19.20 8.39
C LEU A 275 13.96 18.56 8.65
N GLY A 276 14.65 18.11 7.60
CA GLY A 276 15.94 17.44 7.69
C GLY A 276 15.87 16.03 8.31
N LEU A 277 14.70 15.39 8.26
CA LEU A 277 14.49 14.01 8.64
C LEU A 277 14.89 13.07 7.50
N PRO A 278 15.32 11.82 7.80
CA PRO A 278 15.51 10.81 6.77
C PRO A 278 14.22 10.57 5.97
N THR A 279 14.35 10.14 4.72
CA THR A 279 13.23 9.75 3.86
C THR A 279 13.35 8.27 3.50
N VAL A 280 12.28 7.67 2.96
CA VAL A 280 12.32 6.30 2.42
C VAL A 280 13.37 6.14 1.31
N PHE A 281 13.76 7.24 0.66
CA PHE A 281 14.77 7.32 -0.39
C PHE A 281 16.20 7.57 0.12
N TYR A 282 16.44 7.55 1.43
CA TYR A 282 17.74 7.90 2.01
C TYR A 282 18.91 7.06 1.47
N ASN A 283 18.72 5.75 1.32
CA ASN A 283 19.77 4.82 0.86
C ASN A 283 20.11 4.94 -0.64
N LEU A 284 19.29 5.65 -1.43
CA LEU A 284 19.61 5.93 -2.83
C LEU A 284 20.89 6.76 -2.95
N ARG A 285 21.25 7.54 -1.93
CA ARG A 285 22.49 8.33 -1.90
C ARG A 285 23.75 7.47 -1.94
N SER A 286 23.70 6.29 -1.34
CA SER A 286 24.80 5.30 -1.37
C SER A 286 24.63 4.28 -2.50
N GLY A 287 23.61 4.41 -3.34
CA GLY A 287 23.36 3.52 -4.47
C GLY A 287 22.60 2.23 -4.14
N SER A 288 22.10 2.08 -2.90
CA SER A 288 21.29 0.93 -2.51
C SER A 288 19.80 1.18 -2.79
N TRP A 289 19.29 0.46 -3.79
CA TRP A 289 17.89 0.43 -4.21
C TRP A 289 17.13 -0.76 -3.60
N THR A 290 17.85 -1.64 -2.90
CA THR A 290 17.36 -2.92 -2.36
C THR A 290 16.04 -2.77 -1.61
N GLY A 291 15.98 -1.85 -0.64
CA GLY A 291 14.79 -1.64 0.18
C GLY A 291 13.59 -1.16 -0.65
N ILE A 292 13.80 -0.23 -1.59
CA ILE A 292 12.73 0.32 -2.44
C ILE A 292 12.16 -0.76 -3.35
N CYS A 293 13.02 -1.48 -4.06
CA CYS A 293 12.59 -2.54 -4.96
C CYS A 293 11.94 -3.71 -4.23
N ARG A 294 12.44 -4.08 -3.04
CA ARG A 294 11.84 -5.13 -2.22
C ARG A 294 10.47 -4.73 -1.69
N LEU A 295 10.30 -3.49 -1.23
CA LEU A 295 9.01 -2.97 -0.78
C LEU A 295 7.99 -2.90 -1.92
N ALA A 296 8.38 -2.36 -3.07
CA ALA A 296 7.54 -2.33 -4.26
C ALA A 296 7.11 -3.73 -4.73
N PHE A 297 8.02 -4.72 -4.64
CA PHE A 297 7.69 -6.10 -4.96
C PHE A 297 6.79 -6.75 -3.89
N SER A 298 6.97 -6.40 -2.62
CA SER A 298 6.15 -6.90 -1.51
C SER A 298 4.70 -6.49 -1.68
N SER A 299 4.45 -5.22 -1.94
CA SER A 299 3.10 -4.70 -2.21
C SER A 299 2.55 -5.20 -3.52
N LEU A 300 3.35 -5.40 -4.57
CA LEU A 300 2.89 -6.00 -5.82
C LEU A 300 2.40 -7.45 -5.62
N LEU A 301 3.13 -8.27 -4.85
CA LEU A 301 2.70 -9.63 -4.51
C LEU A 301 1.42 -9.62 -3.67
N CYS A 302 1.35 -8.77 -2.64
CA CYS A 302 0.13 -8.60 -1.86
C CYS A 302 -1.03 -8.13 -2.75
N GLY A 303 -0.79 -7.17 -3.64
CA GLY A 303 -1.75 -6.67 -4.62
C GLY A 303 -2.26 -7.75 -5.55
N PHE A 304 -1.40 -8.66 -6.02
CA PHE A 304 -1.84 -9.82 -6.81
C PHE A 304 -2.88 -10.68 -6.05
N PHE A 305 -2.61 -11.03 -4.79
CA PHE A 305 -3.57 -11.80 -3.97
C PHE A 305 -4.82 -10.99 -3.63
N TRP A 306 -4.68 -9.68 -3.44
CA TRP A 306 -5.78 -8.73 -3.24
C TRP A 306 -6.76 -8.76 -4.39
N GLU A 307 -6.26 -8.63 -5.62
CA GLU A 307 -7.08 -8.69 -6.82
C GLU A 307 -7.64 -10.07 -7.10
N MET A 308 -6.85 -11.12 -6.86
CA MET A 308 -7.31 -12.49 -7.01
C MET A 308 -8.51 -12.77 -6.11
N TRP A 309 -8.39 -12.55 -4.80
CA TRP A 309 -9.47 -12.86 -3.87
C TRP A 309 -10.70 -11.97 -4.04
N ASN A 310 -10.54 -10.74 -4.50
CA ASN A 310 -11.64 -9.85 -4.84
C ASN A 310 -12.54 -10.40 -5.95
N TYR A 311 -11.96 -10.99 -6.99
CA TYR A 311 -12.62 -11.29 -8.26
C TYR A 311 -13.96 -12.03 -8.14
N TYR A 312 -13.97 -13.11 -7.35
CA TYR A 312 -15.17 -13.94 -7.11
C TYR A 312 -15.79 -13.78 -5.72
N SER A 313 -15.32 -12.85 -4.90
CA SER A 313 -15.94 -12.56 -3.60
C SER A 313 -17.35 -11.95 -3.77
N TYR A 314 -18.23 -12.18 -2.80
CA TYR A 314 -19.60 -11.63 -2.81
C TYR A 314 -19.56 -10.10 -2.69
N ALA A 315 -19.02 -9.61 -1.56
CA ALA A 315 -18.67 -8.21 -1.40
C ALA A 315 -17.32 -8.00 -2.08
N LYS A 316 -17.29 -7.15 -3.10
CA LYS A 316 -16.08 -6.90 -3.89
C LYS A 316 -16.05 -5.45 -4.38
N TRP A 317 -14.87 -4.95 -4.73
CA TRP A 317 -14.74 -3.67 -5.42
C TRP A 317 -14.56 -3.86 -6.92
N ILE A 318 -15.10 -2.93 -7.70
CA ILE A 318 -14.94 -2.85 -9.15
C ILE A 318 -14.23 -1.54 -9.46
N TYR A 319 -13.26 -1.61 -10.39
CA TYR A 319 -12.48 -0.46 -10.81
C TYR A 319 -13.13 0.30 -11.97
N CYS A 320 -13.17 1.62 -11.84
CA CYS A 320 -13.48 2.60 -12.87
C CYS A 320 -12.27 3.53 -13.06
N ILE A 321 -11.25 3.06 -13.76
CA ILE A 321 -10.04 3.86 -13.98
C ILE A 321 -10.11 4.52 -15.36
N PRO A 322 -10.06 5.86 -15.44
CA PRO A 322 -10.20 6.58 -16.70
C PRO A 322 -9.06 6.22 -17.66
N PHE A 323 -9.39 6.12 -18.95
CA PHE A 323 -8.48 5.79 -20.07
C PHE A 323 -7.88 4.38 -20.09
N VAL A 324 -7.54 3.79 -18.94
CA VAL A 324 -6.64 2.63 -18.83
C VAL A 324 -7.33 1.32 -18.39
N SER A 325 -8.64 1.19 -18.59
CA SER A 325 -9.42 0.02 -18.14
C SER A 325 -9.20 -1.27 -18.97
N GLN A 326 -8.28 -1.28 -19.94
CA GLN A 326 -7.98 -2.41 -20.83
C GLN A 326 -7.12 -3.47 -20.15
N LEU A 327 -7.17 -4.70 -20.70
CA LEU A 327 -6.33 -5.84 -20.31
C LEU A 327 -6.34 -6.06 -18.79
N LYS A 328 -7.45 -6.57 -18.27
CA LYS A 328 -7.60 -6.84 -16.84
C LYS A 328 -6.97 -8.17 -16.45
N VAL A 329 -6.29 -8.18 -15.31
CA VAL A 329 -5.96 -9.39 -14.56
C VAL A 329 -6.82 -9.33 -13.30
N PHE A 330 -7.79 -10.24 -13.21
CA PHE A 330 -8.93 -10.11 -12.28
C PHE A 330 -9.75 -8.84 -12.55
N GLU A 331 -10.07 -8.02 -11.53
CA GLU A 331 -10.79 -6.74 -11.72
C GLU A 331 -9.87 -5.59 -12.15
N MET A 332 -8.56 -5.72 -11.92
CA MET A 332 -7.59 -4.64 -12.07
C MET A 332 -6.97 -4.63 -13.48
N PRO A 333 -6.96 -3.48 -14.19
CA PRO A 333 -6.18 -3.33 -15.41
C PRO A 333 -4.69 -3.54 -15.16
N VAL A 334 -3.95 -4.07 -16.14
CA VAL A 334 -2.49 -4.33 -15.99
C VAL A 334 -1.72 -3.08 -15.56
N LEU A 335 -2.06 -1.90 -16.09
CA LEU A 335 -1.45 -0.64 -15.67
C LEU A 335 -1.80 -0.27 -14.22
N GLY A 336 -2.98 -0.66 -13.72
CA GLY A 336 -3.37 -0.42 -12.34
C GLY A 336 -2.40 -1.07 -11.34
N TYR A 337 -1.79 -2.21 -11.69
CA TYR A 337 -0.79 -2.85 -10.83
C TYR A 337 0.46 -1.99 -10.57
N SER A 338 0.74 -0.98 -11.41
CA SER A 338 1.83 -0.04 -11.13
C SER A 338 1.57 0.79 -9.88
N GLY A 339 0.31 0.95 -9.46
CA GLY A 339 -0.07 1.61 -8.21
C GLY A 339 0.48 0.91 -6.97
N TYR A 340 0.66 -0.42 -7.02
CA TYR A 340 1.26 -1.14 -5.89
C TYR A 340 2.74 -0.80 -5.67
N LEU A 341 3.47 -0.34 -6.69
CA LEU A 341 4.90 -0.06 -6.59
C LEU A 341 5.21 1.07 -5.58
N PRO A 342 4.63 2.28 -5.69
CA PRO A 342 4.77 3.32 -4.67
C PRO A 342 4.05 2.94 -3.37
N PHE A 343 2.94 2.20 -3.44
CA PHE A 343 2.15 1.81 -2.27
C PHE A 343 2.95 1.01 -1.22
N GLY A 344 3.91 0.18 -1.66
CA GLY A 344 4.80 -0.53 -0.76
C GLY A 344 5.70 0.40 0.07
N LEU A 345 6.12 1.53 -0.52
CA LEU A 345 6.89 2.57 0.17
C LEU A 345 6.03 3.33 1.17
N GLU A 346 4.76 3.59 0.84
CA GLU A 346 3.80 4.19 1.76
C GLU A 346 3.54 3.31 2.97
N CYS A 347 3.35 2.02 2.76
CA CYS A 347 3.23 1.03 3.83
C CYS A 347 4.46 1.05 4.75
N ALA A 348 5.66 1.18 4.19
CA ALA A 348 6.89 1.28 4.97
C ALA A 348 6.97 2.58 5.78
N VAL A 349 6.58 3.71 5.20
CA VAL A 349 6.56 5.01 5.89
C VAL A 349 5.55 4.97 7.04
N ALA A 350 4.31 4.53 6.78
CA ALA A 350 3.28 4.39 7.82
C ALA A 350 3.69 3.37 8.90
N GLY A 351 4.21 2.21 8.50
CA GLY A 351 4.69 1.18 9.41
C GLY A 351 5.85 1.62 10.29
N SER A 352 6.79 2.39 9.72
CA SER A 352 7.95 2.90 10.46
C SER A 352 7.55 3.80 11.62
N PHE A 353 6.48 4.58 11.46
CA PHE A 353 5.93 5.42 12.54
C PHE A 353 5.49 4.57 13.72
N ILE A 354 4.67 3.55 13.48
CA ILE A 354 4.19 2.62 14.50
C ILE A 354 5.36 1.88 15.16
N MET A 355 6.30 1.44 14.35
CA MET A 355 7.44 0.66 14.81
C MET A 355 8.45 1.52 15.61
N SER A 356 8.42 2.84 15.43
CA SER A 356 9.20 3.83 16.19
C SER A 356 8.45 4.47 17.38
N LEU A 357 7.17 4.16 17.57
CA LEU A 357 6.29 4.94 18.45
C LEU A 357 6.80 4.98 19.89
N ARG A 358 7.28 3.86 20.42
CA ARG A 358 7.87 3.77 21.75
C ARG A 358 9.12 4.64 21.89
N ASP A 359 10.02 4.59 20.92
CA ASP A 359 11.26 5.37 20.92
C ASP A 359 10.96 6.88 20.81
N ILE A 360 9.91 7.26 20.07
CA ILE A 360 9.42 8.65 19.97
C ILE A 360 8.86 9.16 21.29
N LEU A 361 8.09 8.32 22.01
CA LEU A 361 7.46 8.67 23.28
C LEU A 361 8.47 8.71 24.44
N GLU A 362 9.46 7.81 24.44
CA GLU A 362 10.45 7.69 25.53
C GLU A 362 11.67 8.61 25.36
N SER A 363 12.15 8.87 24.13
CA SER A 363 13.45 9.55 23.92
C SER A 363 13.38 10.98 23.40
N GLY A 364 12.23 11.44 22.89
CA GLY A 364 12.11 12.75 22.24
C GLY A 364 12.97 12.94 20.97
N SER A 365 13.80 11.96 20.58
CA SER A 365 14.83 12.03 19.53
C SER A 365 14.52 11.07 18.38
N SER A 366 14.66 11.56 17.14
CA SER A 366 14.07 10.99 15.92
C SER A 366 15.06 10.29 14.97
N ARG A 367 16.26 9.94 15.42
CA ARG A 367 17.39 9.71 14.49
C ARG A 367 17.51 8.33 13.84
N THR A 368 16.77 7.29 14.26
CA THR A 368 17.23 5.91 13.95
C THR A 368 16.30 5.01 13.13
N VAL A 369 15.07 5.38 12.76
CA VAL A 369 14.07 4.33 12.41
C VAL A 369 13.77 4.12 10.91
N LEU A 370 13.85 5.15 10.06
CA LEU A 370 13.65 4.93 8.60
C LEU A 370 14.84 4.19 7.95
N ALA A 371 16.02 4.26 8.56
CA ALA A 371 17.19 3.48 8.16
C ALA A 371 16.98 1.98 8.44
N ASP A 372 16.24 1.61 9.48
CA ASP A 372 15.97 0.21 9.80
C ASP A 372 14.98 -0.43 8.83
N PHE A 373 13.95 0.23 8.30
CA PHE A 373 13.08 -0.44 7.30
C PHE A 373 13.75 -0.66 5.93
N SER A 374 14.79 0.12 5.64
CA SER A 374 15.58 0.03 4.42
C SER A 374 16.85 -0.84 4.58
N ARG A 375 17.31 -1.12 5.82
CA ARG A 375 18.41 -2.04 6.15
C ARG A 375 17.97 -3.36 6.81
N ALA A 376 16.77 -3.42 7.41
CA ALA A 376 16.28 -4.54 8.22
C ALA A 376 15.23 -5.41 7.55
#